data_AF-A0A669CXY6-F1
#
_entry.id   AF-A0A669CXY6-F1
#
_cell.length_a   1.000
_cell.length_b   1.000
_cell.length_c   1.000
_cell.angle_alpha   90.00
_cell.angle_beta   90.00
_cell.angle_gamma   90.00
#
_symmetry.space_group_name_H-M   'P 1'
#
loop_
_entity.id
_entity.type
_entity.pdbx_description
1 polymer ?
#
loop_
_entity_poly.entity_id
_entity_poly.type
_entity_poly.pdbx_seq_one_letter_code
_entity_poly.pdbx_strand_id
1 'polypeptide(L)'
;MKHFIRIAFWIVTIAVFCWNTQGKPISKPLIEMSDLTLLKNVRCIDGSEFYAPENIEKECFINALNCVTLELERTNKSEECRDPGKRIPQSLEVLDNIIKELNQKNLTPHNSSKCNCHLWPEKNFASFADDIMTLLHKINTEV
;
A
#
# COMPACT_ATOMS: atom_id res chain seq x y z
N MET A 1 -41.08 32.96 -28.24
CA MET A 1 -39.77 33.40 -27.70
C MET A 1 -39.48 32.96 -26.26
N LYS A 2 -40.43 33.07 -25.31
CA LYS A 2 -40.20 32.68 -23.88
C LYS A 2 -39.86 31.20 -23.63
N HIS A 3 -40.42 30.26 -24.41
CA HIS A 3 -40.12 28.83 -24.28
C HIS A 3 -38.71 28.45 -24.76
N PHE A 4 -38.21 29.12 -25.81
CA PHE A 4 -36.89 28.85 -26.38
C PHE A 4 -35.76 29.30 -25.44
N ILE A 5 -35.95 30.46 -24.77
CA ILE A 5 -35.02 30.99 -23.77
C ILE A 5 -34.91 30.04 -22.56
N ARG A 6 -36.02 29.45 -22.13
CA ARG A 6 -36.04 28.53 -20.99
C ARG A 6 -35.28 27.24 -21.30
N ILE A 7 -35.41 26.69 -22.51
CA ILE A 7 -34.69 25.48 -22.94
C ILE A 7 -33.19 25.74 -23.08
N ALA A 8 -32.79 26.87 -23.67
CA ALA A 8 -31.39 27.26 -23.79
C ALA A 8 -30.72 27.42 -22.41
N PHE A 9 -31.44 27.95 -21.42
CA PHE A 9 -30.92 28.11 -20.06
C PHE A 9 -30.61 26.77 -19.40
N TRP A 10 -31.47 25.75 -19.57
CA TRP A 10 -31.22 24.41 -19.03
C TRP A 10 -30.01 23.73 -19.68
N ILE A 11 -29.84 23.88 -20.99
CA ILE A 11 -28.70 23.29 -21.73
C ILE A 11 -27.38 23.89 -21.25
N VAL A 12 -27.34 25.21 -21.04
CA VAL A 12 -26.14 25.91 -20.52
C VAL A 12 -25.83 25.46 -19.09
N THR A 13 -26.84 25.32 -18.22
CA THR A 13 -26.60 24.87 -16.84
C THR A 13 -26.09 23.44 -16.74
N ILE A 14 -26.59 22.51 -17.58
CA ILE A 14 -26.16 21.11 -17.58
C ILE A 14 -24.74 20.99 -18.16
N ALA A 15 -24.44 21.72 -19.24
CA ALA A 15 -23.12 21.72 -19.86
C ALA A 15 -22.03 22.26 -18.92
N VAL A 16 -22.33 23.32 -18.15
CA VAL A 16 -21.40 23.89 -17.15
C VAL A 16 -21.21 22.95 -15.95
N PHE A 17 -22.25 22.20 -15.56
CA PHE A 17 -22.15 21.23 -14.47
C PHE A 17 -21.31 20.00 -14.88
N CYS A 18 -21.46 19.52 -16.11
CA CYS A 18 -20.67 18.40 -16.65
C CYS A 18 -19.21 18.79 -16.98
N TRP A 19 -18.93 20.05 -17.32
CA TRP A 19 -17.55 20.48 -17.61
C TRP A 19 -16.69 20.64 -16.36
N ASN A 20 -17.31 20.98 -15.22
CA ASN A 20 -16.63 21.12 -13.93
C ASN A 20 -16.38 19.77 -13.23
N THR A 21 -17.02 18.69 -13.67
CA THR A 21 -16.63 17.34 -13.28
C THR A 21 -15.49 16.85 -14.17
N GLN A 22 -14.32 17.50 -14.08
CA GLN A 22 -13.08 16.84 -14.45
C GLN A 22 -12.86 15.73 -13.41
N GLY A 23 -13.43 14.55 -13.70
CA GLY A 23 -13.06 13.35 -12.98
C GLY A 23 -11.56 13.22 -13.09
N LYS A 24 -10.85 13.31 -11.95
CA LYS A 24 -9.42 13.00 -11.92
C LYS A 24 -9.28 11.62 -12.57
N PRO A 25 -8.41 11.45 -13.59
CA PRO A 25 -8.17 10.14 -14.14
C PRO A 25 -7.77 9.24 -12.96
N ILE A 26 -8.51 8.15 -12.77
CA ILE A 26 -8.15 7.12 -11.80
C ILE A 26 -6.81 6.59 -12.30
N SER A 27 -5.72 7.08 -11.72
CA SER A 27 -4.39 6.54 -11.95
C SER A 27 -4.49 5.05 -11.61
N LYS A 28 -4.11 4.19 -12.56
CA LYS A 28 -4.00 2.77 -12.27
C LYS A 28 -3.10 2.63 -11.03
N PRO A 29 -3.51 1.84 -10.03
CA PRO A 29 -2.67 1.64 -8.85
C PRO A 29 -1.32 1.12 -9.33
N LEU A 30 -0.24 1.67 -8.76
CA LEU A 30 1.11 1.18 -8.98
C LEU A 30 1.22 -0.29 -8.53
N ILE A 31 0.43 -0.66 -7.52
CA ILE A 31 0.51 -1.94 -6.83
C ILE A 31 -0.85 -2.63 -6.80
N GLU A 32 -0.96 -3.80 -7.44
CA GLU A 32 -2.14 -4.65 -7.30
C GLU A 32 -2.13 -5.32 -5.91
N MET A 33 -3.00 -4.83 -5.03
CA MET A 33 -3.09 -5.30 -3.64
C MET A 33 -3.51 -6.77 -3.50
N SER A 34 -4.08 -7.40 -4.54
CA SER A 34 -4.57 -8.77 -4.52
C SER A 34 -3.50 -9.78 -4.13
N ASP A 35 -2.26 -9.58 -4.56
CA ASP A 35 -1.20 -10.58 -4.39
C ASP A 35 -0.76 -10.74 -2.93
N LEU A 36 -0.86 -9.68 -2.14
CA LEU A 36 -0.45 -9.66 -0.73
C LEU A 36 -1.59 -9.97 0.25
N THR A 37 -2.85 -9.96 -0.19
CA THR A 37 -3.99 -10.37 0.66
C THR A 37 -3.87 -11.80 1.17
N LEU A 38 -3.15 -12.65 0.44
CA LEU A 38 -2.95 -14.04 0.79
C LEU A 38 -2.09 -14.23 2.05
N LEU A 39 -1.28 -13.23 2.44
CA LEU A 39 -0.49 -13.29 3.68
C LEU A 39 -1.36 -13.55 4.91
N LYS A 40 -2.61 -13.09 4.93
CA LYS A 40 -3.55 -13.33 6.05
C LYS A 40 -3.80 -14.81 6.35
N ASN A 41 -3.48 -15.71 5.41
CA ASN A 41 -3.66 -17.15 5.57
C ASN A 41 -2.42 -17.86 6.14
N VAL A 42 -1.30 -17.15 6.31
CA VAL A 42 -0.13 -17.66 7.04
C VAL A 42 -0.51 -17.77 8.52
N ARG A 43 -0.15 -18.90 9.14
CA ARG A 43 -0.42 -19.13 10.56
C ARG A 43 0.89 -19.21 11.31
N CYS A 44 1.03 -18.36 12.32
CA CYS A 44 2.15 -18.39 13.24
C CYS A 44 1.71 -18.95 14.60
N ILE A 45 2.67 -19.42 15.39
CA ILE A 45 2.44 -19.75 16.79
C ILE A 45 2.01 -18.50 17.58
N ASP A 46 1.28 -18.72 18.68
CA ASP A 46 0.87 -17.64 19.56
C ASP A 46 2.10 -16.99 20.22
N GLY A 47 2.12 -15.65 20.25
CA GLY A 47 3.23 -14.86 20.81
C GLY A 47 4.31 -14.46 19.80
N SER A 48 4.24 -14.87 18.53
CA SER A 48 5.11 -14.31 17.49
C SER A 48 4.79 -12.83 17.24
N GLU A 49 5.83 -12.00 17.29
CA GLU A 49 5.78 -10.54 17.21
C GLU A 49 6.61 -10.03 16.04
N PHE A 50 6.06 -9.07 15.28
CA PHE A 50 6.63 -8.53 14.04
C PHE A 50 6.56 -7.01 14.07
N TYR A 51 7.64 -6.33 13.72
CA TYR A 51 7.63 -4.87 13.58
C TYR A 51 6.70 -4.45 12.44
N ALA A 52 5.62 -3.77 12.78
CA ALA A 52 4.56 -3.40 11.86
C ALA A 52 4.56 -1.89 11.59
N PRO A 53 4.96 -1.44 10.38
CA PRO A 53 5.02 -0.02 10.07
C PRO A 53 3.64 0.64 10.19
N GLU A 54 3.52 1.67 11.04
CA GLU A 54 2.29 2.43 11.25
C GLU A 54 2.56 3.93 11.11
N ASN A 55 1.56 4.69 10.62
CA ASN A 55 1.62 6.15 10.48
C ASN A 55 2.83 6.65 9.67
N ILE A 56 3.18 5.92 8.60
CA ILE A 56 4.40 6.14 7.81
C ILE A 56 4.33 7.41 6.98
N GLU A 57 5.29 8.32 7.17
CA GLU A 57 5.47 9.48 6.30
C GLU A 57 6.06 9.08 4.93
N LYS A 58 5.77 9.84 3.87
CA LYS A 58 6.18 9.52 2.49
C LYS A 58 7.69 9.26 2.34
N GLU A 59 8.51 10.02 3.05
CA GLU A 59 9.97 9.83 3.04
C GLU A 59 10.42 8.49 3.63
N CYS A 60 9.61 7.84 4.47
CA CYS A 60 9.93 6.54 5.07
C CYS A 60 9.37 5.34 4.28
N PHE A 61 8.71 5.52 3.13
CA PHE A 61 8.07 4.40 2.41
C PHE A 61 9.03 3.27 2.05
N ILE A 62 10.21 3.58 1.50
CA ILE A 62 11.21 2.55 1.17
C ILE A 62 11.71 1.85 2.43
N ASN A 63 11.97 2.60 3.51
CA ASN A 63 12.40 2.01 4.78
C ASN A 63 11.34 1.08 5.38
N ALA A 64 10.07 1.47 5.30
CA ALA A 64 8.94 0.67 5.78
C ALA A 64 8.80 -0.62 4.97
N LEU A 65 8.89 -0.55 3.64
CA LEU A 65 8.89 -1.75 2.78
C LEU A 65 10.09 -2.66 3.08
N ASN A 66 11.29 -2.10 3.28
CA ASN A 66 12.47 -2.88 3.65
C ASN A 66 12.29 -3.59 4.99
N CYS A 67 11.69 -2.93 5.98
CA CYS A 67 11.37 -3.55 7.28
C CYS A 67 10.38 -4.72 7.12
N VAL A 68 9.32 -4.53 6.33
CA VAL A 68 8.37 -5.61 6.01
C VAL A 68 9.09 -6.79 5.32
N THR A 69 9.95 -6.51 4.34
CA THR A 69 10.75 -7.54 3.66
C THR A 69 11.62 -8.31 4.65
N LEU A 70 12.32 -7.62 5.57
CA LEU A 70 13.15 -8.26 6.58
C LEU A 70 12.34 -9.14 7.54
N GLU A 71 11.18 -8.67 8.01
CA GLU A 71 10.30 -9.45 8.88
C GLU A 71 9.76 -10.69 8.15
N LEU A 72 9.34 -10.56 6.89
CA LEU A 72 8.89 -11.69 6.09
C LEU A 72 10.02 -12.68 5.77
N GLU A 73 11.24 -12.22 5.49
CA GLU A 73 12.40 -13.09 5.29
C GLU A 73 12.75 -13.88 6.56
N ARG A 74 12.71 -13.22 7.72
CA ARG A 74 12.88 -13.87 9.02
C ARG A 74 11.79 -14.91 9.24
N THR A 75 10.54 -14.56 8.94
CA THR A 75 9.39 -15.45 9.03
C THR A 75 9.55 -16.68 8.14
N ASN A 76 10.00 -16.49 6.89
CA ASN A 76 10.19 -17.58 5.92
C ASN A 76 11.27 -18.59 6.35
N LYS A 77 12.22 -18.16 7.17
CA LYS A 77 13.29 -19.00 7.74
C LYS A 77 12.91 -19.57 9.11
N SER A 78 11.85 -19.07 9.72
CA SER A 78 11.41 -19.47 11.05
C SER A 78 10.50 -20.70 10.98
N GLU A 79 10.62 -21.60 11.95
CA GLU A 79 9.68 -22.71 12.15
C GLU A 79 8.40 -22.27 12.88
N GLU A 80 8.36 -21.02 13.36
CA GLU A 80 7.22 -20.44 14.09
C GLU A 80 5.98 -20.25 13.22
N CYS A 81 6.15 -20.15 11.91
CA CYS A 81 5.05 -19.89 10.97
C CYS A 81 4.93 -20.97 9.91
N ARG A 82 3.71 -21.46 9.72
CA ARG A 82 3.37 -22.40 8.65
C ARG A 82 2.77 -21.65 7.47
N ASP A 83 3.47 -21.76 6.35
CA ASP A 83 3.01 -21.24 5.06
C ASP A 83 3.03 -22.35 3.99
N PRO A 84 2.05 -23.27 4.00
CA PRO A 84 1.99 -24.35 3.02
C PRO A 84 1.80 -23.85 1.58
N GLY A 85 1.39 -22.59 1.40
CA GLY A 85 1.14 -21.99 0.08
C GLY A 85 2.35 -21.28 -0.52
N LYS A 86 3.48 -21.17 0.20
CA LYS A 86 4.63 -20.33 -0.18
C LYS A 86 4.24 -18.89 -0.49
N ARG A 87 3.25 -18.37 0.24
CA ARG A 87 2.73 -17.01 0.16
C ARG A 87 3.77 -15.98 0.60
N ILE A 88 4.59 -16.31 1.60
CA ILE A 88 5.68 -15.43 2.06
C ILE A 88 6.72 -15.25 0.95
N PRO A 89 7.30 -16.31 0.35
CA PRO A 89 8.18 -16.16 -0.83
C PRO A 89 7.57 -15.35 -1.97
N GLN A 90 6.29 -15.59 -2.31
CA GLN A 90 5.59 -14.84 -3.35
C GLN A 90 5.47 -13.35 -2.97
N SER A 91 5.15 -13.07 -1.71
CA SER A 91 5.03 -11.70 -1.20
C SER A 91 6.36 -10.96 -1.23
N LEU A 92 7.47 -11.64 -0.93
CA LEU A 92 8.81 -11.07 -1.03
C LEU A 92 9.17 -10.67 -2.45
N GLU A 93 8.81 -11.48 -3.46
CA GLU A 93 9.00 -11.14 -4.88
C GLU A 93 8.18 -9.91 -5.28
N VAL A 94 6.92 -9.83 -4.85
CA VAL A 94 6.07 -8.66 -5.09
C VAL A 94 6.66 -7.40 -4.44
N LEU A 95 7.10 -7.48 -3.19
CA LEU A 95 7.71 -6.36 -2.47
C LEU A 95 9.00 -5.88 -3.13
N ASP A 96 9.85 -6.79 -3.61
CA ASP A 96 11.07 -6.44 -4.35
C ASP A 96 10.76 -5.68 -5.65
N ASN A 97 9.74 -6.11 -6.39
CA ASN A 97 9.28 -5.39 -7.59
C ASN A 97 8.74 -3.99 -7.26
N ILE A 98 7.95 -3.86 -6.18
CA ILE A 98 7.44 -2.56 -5.71
C ILE A 98 8.60 -1.63 -5.36
N ILE A 99 9.58 -2.11 -4.58
CA ILE A 99 10.75 -1.31 -4.18
C ILE A 99 11.53 -0.86 -5.41
N LYS A 100 11.73 -1.74 -6.40
CA LYS A 100 12.39 -1.41 -7.68
C LYS A 100 11.64 -0.31 -8.44
N GLU A 101 10.31 -0.39 -8.54
CA GLU A 101 9.51 0.63 -9.21
C GLU A 101 9.56 1.98 -8.49
N LEU A 102 9.51 1.99 -7.17
CA LEU A 102 9.64 3.21 -6.38
C LEU A 102 11.03 3.85 -6.53
N ASN A 103 12.09 3.02 -6.57
CA ASN A 103 13.45 3.49 -6.87
C ASN A 103 13.55 4.12 -8.27
N GLN A 104 12.89 3.56 -9.28
CA GLN A 104 12.82 4.17 -10.62
C GLN A 104 12.10 5.52 -10.64
N LYS A 105 11.21 5.76 -9.67
CA LYS A 105 10.54 7.05 -9.43
C LYS A 105 11.35 8.01 -8.57
N ASN A 106 12.63 7.71 -8.30
CA ASN A 106 13.55 8.47 -7.43
C ASN A 106 13.14 8.53 -5.95
N LEU A 107 12.31 7.60 -5.47
CA LEU A 107 12.15 7.39 -4.03
C LEU A 107 13.28 6.46 -3.58
N THR A 108 14.04 6.87 -2.57
CA THR A 108 15.16 6.09 -2.02
C THR A 108 14.99 5.90 -0.52
N PRO A 109 15.69 4.93 0.10
CA PRO A 109 15.72 4.83 1.54
C PRO A 109 16.16 6.16 2.17
N HIS A 110 15.39 6.65 3.13
CA HIS A 110 15.71 7.86 3.85
C HIS A 110 16.53 7.52 5.08
N ASN A 111 17.67 8.19 5.25
CA ASN A 111 18.62 7.95 6.35
C ASN A 111 18.19 8.57 7.69
N SER A 112 16.90 8.87 7.86
CA SER A 112 16.41 9.44 9.12
C SER A 112 16.24 8.35 10.16
N SER A 113 16.68 8.62 11.38
CA SER A 113 16.48 7.75 12.53
C SER A 113 15.00 7.46 12.81
N LYS A 114 14.08 8.34 12.37
CA LYS A 114 12.63 8.15 12.51
C LYS A 114 12.04 7.05 11.62
N CYS A 115 12.75 6.65 10.56
CA CYS A 115 12.32 5.59 9.65
C CYS A 115 12.89 4.21 10.05
N ASN A 116 13.27 4.03 11.32
CA ASN A 116 13.88 2.79 11.81
C ASN A 116 12.79 1.74 12.11
N CYS A 117 12.99 0.53 11.60
CA CYS A 117 12.10 -0.62 11.77
C CYS A 117 11.73 -0.88 13.24
N HIS A 118 12.71 -0.81 14.14
CA HIS A 118 12.54 -1.11 15.56
C HIS A 118 11.78 -0.03 16.36
N LEU A 119 11.45 1.10 15.73
CA LEU A 119 10.61 2.13 16.36
C LEU A 119 9.12 1.89 16.11
N TRP A 120 8.77 1.01 15.18
CA TRP A 120 7.39 0.65 14.92
C TRP A 120 6.87 -0.38 15.92
N PRO A 121 5.56 -0.39 16.19
CA PRO A 121 4.97 -1.33 17.15
C PRO A 121 5.14 -2.77 16.67
N GLU A 122 5.42 -3.66 17.62
CA GLU A 122 5.34 -5.09 17.40
C GLU A 122 3.89 -5.55 17.43
N LYS A 123 3.49 -6.36 16.44
CA LYS A 123 2.13 -6.90 16.33
C LYS A 123 2.18 -8.38 15.97
N ASN A 124 1.06 -9.08 16.21
CA ASN A 124 0.91 -10.44 15.71
C ASN A 124 0.87 -10.47 14.16
N PHE A 125 1.10 -11.63 13.57
CA PHE A 125 1.22 -11.77 12.12
C PHE A 125 -0.02 -11.28 11.34
N ALA A 126 -1.23 -11.51 11.86
CA ALA A 126 -2.46 -11.10 11.17
C ALA A 126 -2.57 -9.57 11.08
N SER A 127 -2.30 -8.89 12.20
CA SER A 127 -2.27 -7.42 12.25
C SER A 127 -1.11 -6.84 11.44
N PHE A 128 0.07 -7.49 11.47
CA PHE A 128 1.19 -7.14 10.61
C PHE A 128 0.80 -7.21 9.12
N ALA A 129 0.11 -8.28 8.69
CA ALA A 129 -0.36 -8.43 7.32
C ALA A 129 -1.39 -7.35 6.92
N ASP A 130 -2.26 -6.91 7.83
CA ASP A 130 -3.17 -5.78 7.61
C ASP A 130 -2.43 -4.45 7.42
N ASP A 131 -1.37 -4.23 8.20
CA ASP A 131 -0.57 -3.00 8.12
C ASP A 131 0.23 -2.92 6.82
N ILE A 132 0.70 -4.05 6.28
CA ILE A 132 1.32 -4.10 4.93
C ILE A 132 0.33 -3.58 3.88
N MET A 133 -0.92 -4.04 3.93
CA MET A 133 -1.96 -3.61 2.98
C MET A 133 -2.25 -2.11 3.11
N THR A 134 -2.26 -1.60 4.35
CA THR A 134 -2.43 -0.18 4.64
C THR A 134 -1.27 0.65 4.08
N LEU A 135 -0.03 0.18 4.25
CA LEU A 135 1.17 0.82 3.69
C LEU A 135 1.10 0.89 2.16
N LEU A 136 0.76 -0.22 1.49
CA LEU A 136 0.66 -0.24 0.03
C LEU A 136 -0.45 0.65 -0.50
N HIS A 137 -1.59 0.69 0.19
CA HIS A 137 -2.65 1.63 -0.15
C HIS A 137 -2.16 3.08 -0.06
N LYS A 138 -1.45 3.42 1.02
CA LYS A 138 -0.87 4.75 1.21
C LYS A 138 0.12 5.12 0.11
N ILE A 139 1.01 4.19 -0.26
CA ILE A 139 1.95 4.38 -1.37
C ILE A 139 1.22 4.66 -2.68
N ASN A 140 0.20 3.86 -3.02
CA ASN A 140 -0.62 4.05 -4.22
C ASN A 140 -1.34 5.42 -4.25
N THR A 141 -1.64 6.01 -3.10
CA THR A 141 -2.31 7.32 -3.02
C THR A 141 -1.35 8.50 -3.02
N GLU A 142 -0.11 8.32 -2.57
CA GLU A 142 0.85 9.40 -2.34
C GLU A 142 2.01 9.44 -3.34
N VAL A 143 2.18 8.41 -4.17
CA VAL A 143 3.24 8.29 -5.19
C VAL A 143 2.66 8.32 -6.60
#